data_AF-A0A8E1W5N0-F1
#
_entry.id   AF-A0A8E1W5N0-F1
#
_cell.length_a   1.000
_cell.length_b   1.000
_cell.length_c   1.000
_cell.angle_alpha   90.00
_cell.angle_beta   90.00
_cell.angle_gamma   90.00
#
_symmetry.space_group_name_H-M   'P 1'
#
loop_
_entity.id
_entity.type
_entity.pdbx_description
1 polymer ?
#
loop_
_entity_poly.entity_id
_entity_poly.type
_entity_poly.pdbx_seq_one_letter_code
_entity_poly.pdbx_strand_id
1 'polypeptide(L)' 'MKLTHLHTTSKNGGCPELYETDNDTYVVQGTRVTDPEALAKLRERGLPDHETAVEVPKALLDYLVAKRLDDAKSTV' A
#
# COMPACT_ATOMS: atom_id res chain seq x y z
N MET A 1 5.58 -14.48 -8.04
CA MET A 1 5.70 -13.21 -7.31
C MET A 1 6.57 -13.45 -6.08
N LYS A 2 7.66 -12.70 -5.97
CA LYS A 2 8.50 -12.60 -4.77
C LYS A 2 8.22 -11.26 -4.11
N LEU A 3 8.27 -11.21 -2.78
CA LEU A 3 8.00 -10.01 -1.98
C LEU A 3 9.26 -9.58 -1.23
N THR A 4 9.67 -8.32 -1.41
CA THR A 4 10.74 -7.68 -0.65
C THR A 4 10.10 -6.67 0.31
N HIS A 5 10.27 -6.86 1.61
CA HIS A 5 9.74 -5.94 2.60
C HIS A 5 10.46 -4.58 2.52
N LEU A 6 9.69 -3.50 2.34
CA LEU A 6 10.22 -2.14 2.25
C LEU A 6 10.07 -1.38 3.57
N HIS A 7 8.86 -1.36 4.12
CA HIS A 7 8.56 -0.47 5.24
C HIS A 7 7.34 -0.91 6.06
N THR A 8 7.36 -0.57 7.35
CA THR A 8 6.21 -0.63 8.24
C THR A 8 6.19 0.61 9.11
N THR A 9 4.99 1.12 9.43
CA THR A 9 4.83 2.24 10.37
C THR A 9 4.66 1.77 11.82
N SER A 10 4.79 0.48 12.09
CA SER A 10 4.56 -0.10 13.42
C SER A 10 5.85 -0.46 14.12
N LYS A 11 6.00 0.06 15.34
CA LYS A 11 7.20 -0.22 16.17
C LYS A 11 7.16 -1.60 16.85
N ASN A 12 6.00 -2.27 16.89
CA ASN A 12 5.77 -3.50 17.65
C ASN A 12 5.13 -4.65 16.81
N GLY A 13 5.36 -4.68 15.49
CA GLY A 13 5.01 -5.85 14.66
C GLY A 13 3.53 -6.02 14.29
N GLY A 14 2.70 -4.99 14.49
CA GLY A 14 1.35 -4.94 13.91
C GLY A 14 1.36 -4.24 12.55
N CYS A 15 0.51 -4.64 11.60
CA CYS A 15 0.27 -3.96 10.32
C CYS A 15 0.17 -2.41 10.46
N PRO A 16 0.48 -1.63 9.41
CA PRO A 16 0.58 -2.00 7.99
C PRO A 16 2.01 -2.29 7.50
N GLU A 17 2.11 -3.01 6.38
CA GLU A 17 3.37 -3.38 5.74
C GLU A 17 3.32 -3.11 4.23
N LEU A 18 4.46 -2.66 3.69
CA LEU A 18 4.65 -2.35 2.27
C LEU A 18 5.75 -3.24 1.71
N TYR A 19 5.45 -3.86 0.57
CA TYR A 19 6.33 -4.78 -0.14
C TYR A 19 6.51 -4.35 -1.59
N GLU A 20 7.73 -4.46 -2.10
CA GLU A 20 8.03 -4.43 -3.53
C GLU A 20 7.98 -5.84 -4.09
N THR A 21 7.49 -5.98 -5.32
CA THR A 21 7.47 -7.25 -6.03
C THR A 21 8.52 -7.29 -7.13
N ASP A 22 8.87 -8.49 -7.57
CA ASP A 22 9.71 -8.73 -8.75
C ASP A 22 9.04 -8.37 -10.09
N ASN A 23 7.80 -7.84 -10.07
CA ASN A 23 7.03 -7.46 -11.24
C ASN A 23 6.82 -5.93 -11.35
N ASP A 24 7.69 -5.12 -10.74
CA ASP A 24 7.58 -3.65 -10.73
C ASP A 24 6.22 -3.15 -10.22
N THR A 25 5.72 -3.82 -9.17
CA THR A 25 4.47 -3.46 -8.48
C THR A 25 4.65 -3.53 -6.97
N TYR A 26 3.78 -2.87 -6.23
CA TYR A 26 3.77 -2.91 -4.76
C TYR A 26 2.60 -3.77 -4.24
N VAL A 27 2.85 -4.47 -3.14
CA VAL A 27 1.82 -5.12 -2.33
C VAL A 27 1.74 -4.42 -0.99
N VAL A 28 0.51 -4.10 -0.56
CA VAL A 28 0.24 -3.39 0.69
C VAL A 28 -0.64 -4.24 1.59
N GLN A 29 -0.24 -4.41 2.85
CA GLN A 29 -1.04 -5.03 3.89
C GLN A 29 -1.64 -3.96 4.81
N GLY A 30 -2.94 -4.05 5.06
CA GLY A 30 -3.67 -3.13 5.92
C GLY A 30 -4.94 -3.75 6.48
N THR A 31 -5.77 -2.91 7.09
CA THR A 31 -7.07 -3.32 7.66
C THR A 31 -8.09 -3.41 6.53
N ARG A 32 -8.80 -4.54 6.42
CA ARG A 32 -9.88 -4.67 5.42
C ARG A 32 -10.95 -3.59 5.63
N VAL A 33 -11.30 -2.88 4.56
CA VAL A 33 -12.42 -1.93 4.58
C VAL A 33 -13.74 -2.70 4.61
N THR A 34 -14.52 -2.51 5.66
CA THR A 34 -15.85 -3.14 5.84
C THR A 34 -17.00 -2.12 5.90
N ASP A 35 -16.67 -0.83 5.93
CA ASP A 35 -17.66 0.25 5.96
C ASP A 35 -18.51 0.26 4.68
N PRO A 36 -19.86 0.10 4.77
CA PRO A 36 -20.72 -0.01 3.60
C PRO A 36 -20.71 1.23 2.71
N GLU A 37 -20.61 2.44 3.28
CA GLU A 37 -20.59 3.69 2.50
C GLU A 37 -19.28 3.85 1.73
N ALA A 38 -18.14 3.54 2.37
CA ALA A 38 -16.84 3.53 1.72
C ALA A 38 -16.80 2.50 0.59
N LEU A 39 -17.31 1.28 0.81
CA LEU A 39 -17.39 0.25 -0.23
C LEU A 39 -18.32 0.65 -1.38
N ALA A 40 -19.44 1.31 -1.11
CA ALA A 40 -20.31 1.83 -2.16
C ALA A 40 -19.58 2.84 -3.06
N LYS A 41 -18.84 3.79 -2.46
CA LYS A 41 -18.01 4.75 -3.21
C LYS A 41 -16.91 4.08 -4.04
N LEU A 42 -16.29 3.02 -3.53
CA LEU A 42 -15.30 2.25 -4.29
C LEU A 42 -15.96 1.49 -5.46
N ARG A 43 -17.15 0.92 -5.26
CA ARG A 43 -17.93 0.25 -6.30
C ARG A 43 -18.41 1.21 -7.39
N GLU A 44 -18.80 2.43 -7.05
CA GLU A 44 -19.10 3.49 -8.02
C GLU A 44 -17.91 3.80 -8.94
N ARG A 45 -16.69 3.61 -8.44
CA ARG A 45 -15.43 3.76 -9.19
C ARG A 45 -14.99 2.48 -9.90
N GLY A 46 -15.76 1.40 -9.81
CA GLY A 46 -15.55 0.16 -10.54
C GLY A 46 -14.84 -0.95 -9.76
N LEU A 47 -14.79 -0.90 -8.42
CA LEU A 47 -14.26 -2.02 -7.62
C LEU A 47 -15.13 -3.27 -7.83
N PRO A 48 -14.61 -4.35 -8.45
CA PRO A 48 -15.38 -5.56 -8.72
C PRO A 48 -15.56 -6.41 -7.46
N ASP A 49 -16.58 -7.27 -7.45
CA ASP A 49 -16.96 -8.06 -6.26
C ASP A 49 -15.89 -9.05 -5.77
N HIS A 50 -14.93 -9.43 -6.64
CA HIS A 50 -13.84 -10.33 -6.29
C HIS A 50 -12.59 -9.60 -5.75
N GLU A 51 -12.60 -8.27 -5.77
CA GLU A 51 -11.54 -7.45 -5.19
C GLU A 51 -11.93 -6.95 -3.79
N THR A 52 -10.94 -6.48 -3.03
CA THR A 52 -11.15 -5.88 -1.71
C THR A 52 -10.22 -4.69 -1.54
N ALA A 53 -10.58 -3.80 -0.62
CA ALA A 53 -9.76 -2.65 -0.26
C ALA A 53 -9.23 -2.80 1.17
N VAL A 54 -8.03 -2.29 1.38
CA VAL A 54 -7.43 -2.17 2.71
C VAL A 54 -7.16 -0.71 3.02
N GLU A 55 -7.36 -0.34 4.28
CA GLU A 55 -6.96 0.94 4.83
C GLU A 55 -5.55 0.81 5.40
N VAL A 56 -4.71 1.80 5.10
CA VAL A 56 -3.37 1.95 5.67
C VAL A 56 -3.11 3.39 6.13
N PRO A 57 -2.34 3.57 7.20
CA PRO A 57 -1.79 4.86 7.59
C PRO A 57 -1.13 5.62 6.43
N LYS A 58 -1.45 6.92 6.29
CA LYS A 58 -0.84 7.79 5.27
C LYS A 58 0.69 7.80 5.32
N ALA A 59 1.26 7.75 6.53
CA ALA A 59 2.71 7.71 6.76
C ALA A 59 3.41 6.52 6.09
N LEU A 60 2.69 5.45 5.76
CA LEU A 60 3.25 4.32 5.01
C LEU A 60 3.62 4.73 3.57
N LEU A 61 2.83 5.62 2.96
CA LEU A 61 3.07 6.08 1.58
C LEU A 61 4.11 7.20 1.50
N ASP A 62 4.35 7.92 2.59
CA ASP A 62 5.43 8.93 2.65
C ASP A 62 6.80 8.29 2.37
N TYR A 63 6.99 7.02 2.77
CA TYR A 63 8.18 6.23 2.41
C TYR A 63 8.36 6.10 0.88
N LEU A 64 7.29 5.82 0.13
CA LEU A 64 7.38 5.67 -1.33
C LEU A 64 7.76 6.99 -2.01
N VAL A 65 7.24 8.10 -1.49
CA VAL A 65 7.61 9.43 -1.99
C VAL A 65 9.09 9.70 -1.73
N ALA A 66 9.56 9.47 -0.51
CA ALA A 66 10.97 9.65 -0.14
C ALA A 66 11.90 8.77 -1.00
N LYS A 67 11.60 7.47 -1.09
CA LYS A 67 12.37 6.52 -1.92
C LYS A 67 12.47 7.00 -3.36
N ARG A 68 11.37 7.43 -3.97
CA ARG A 68 11.39 7.90 -5.36
C ARG A 68 12.21 9.18 -5.55
N LEU A 69 12.19 10.09 -4.57
CA LEU A 69 13.03 11.29 -4.62
C LEU A 69 14.51 10.97 -4.49
N ASP A 70 14.87 9.96 -3.69
CA ASP A 70 16.26 9.52 -3.54
C ASP A 70 16.77 8.80 -4.79
N ASP A 71 15.97 7.89 -5.36
CA ASP A 71 16.28 7.20 -6.61
C ASP A 71 16.50 8.20 -7.77
N ALA A 72 15.69 9.27 -7.82
CA ALA A 72 15.81 10.33 -8.82
C ALA A 72 17.10 11.16 -8.67
N LYS A 73 17.60 11.37 -7.44
CA LYS A 73 18.86 12.08 -7.19
C LYS A 73 20.08 11.22 -7.52
N SER A 74 20.01 9.90 -7.33
CA SER A 74 21.10 8.98 -7.65
C SER A 74 21.30 8.74 -9.15
N THR A 75 20.38 9.22 -9.99
CA THR A 75 20.46 9.11 -11.45
C THR A 75 21.14 10.33 -12.11
N VAL A 76 21.58 11.32 -11.31
CA VAL A 76 22.23 12.56 -11.77
C VAL A 76 23.70 12.60 -11.37
#